data_AF-A0A8J7LGB7-F1
#
_entry.id   AF-A0A8J7LGB7-F1
#
_cell.length_a   1.000
_cell.length_b   1.000
_cell.length_c   1.000
_cell.angle_alpha   90.00
_cell.angle_beta   90.00
_cell.angle_gamma   90.00
#
_symmetry.space_group_name_H-M   'P 1'
#
loop_
_entity.id
_entity.type
_entity.pdbx_description
1 polymer ?
#
loop_
_entity_poly.entity_id
_entity_poly.type
_entity_poly.pdbx_seq_one_letter_code
_entity_poly.pdbx_strand_id
1 'polypeptide(L)'
;MYTTFIQHLERSLFQRFNLQSRSIPTGLEYKVSDRGRNPATIRSWCYQCQELRKIRYTSIDAGVSAQILNSVIYPSHHYDLPLLGIDFLSFGQVKNLIVMDFQPLFQDEAYLAKYIYPLKALQNKYPELAQDLEMKFYDANQYFSKYLLFAKTDAETVKTRVLAAFKDYLNLYWQMLDSAKPLTDPEDIQRIVKAQKDYDQYSAERDPASGLFSSYFGHEWSERFLYEFLFEDAVPLAAGSVKK
;
A
#
# COMPACT_ATOMS: atom_id res chain seq x y z
N MET A 1 15.26 -6.64 -5.65
CA MET A 1 14.44 -6.47 -6.88
C MET A 1 13.84 -5.07 -7.01
N TYR A 2 13.29 -4.49 -5.94
CA TYR A 2 12.46 -3.28 -6.03
C TYR A 2 13.19 -1.93 -5.81
N THR A 3 14.51 -1.91 -5.75
CA THR A 3 15.31 -0.69 -5.53
C THR A 3 14.96 0.43 -6.52
N THR A 4 14.80 0.11 -7.81
CA THR A 4 14.44 1.10 -8.84
C THR A 4 13.06 1.73 -8.62
N PHE A 5 12.12 0.98 -8.04
CA PHE A 5 10.78 1.49 -7.70
C PHE A 5 10.86 2.47 -6.54
N ILE A 6 11.58 2.11 -5.48
CA ILE A 6 11.82 2.98 -4.31
C ILE A 6 12.51 4.27 -4.74
N GLN A 7 13.58 4.18 -5.52
CA GLN A 7 14.29 5.36 -6.03
C GLN A 7 13.40 6.27 -6.88
N HIS A 8 12.49 5.70 -7.68
CA HIS A 8 11.55 6.49 -8.46
C HIS A 8 10.48 7.15 -7.56
N LEU A 9 9.93 6.40 -6.60
CA LEU A 9 8.98 6.92 -5.61
C LEU A 9 9.59 8.10 -4.85
N GLU A 10 10.76 7.89 -4.25
CA GLU A 10 11.48 8.90 -3.49
C GLU A 10 11.77 10.12 -4.35
N ARG A 11 12.36 9.94 -5.54
CA ARG A 11 12.61 11.06 -6.45
C ARG A 11 11.33 11.85 -6.74
N SER A 12 10.25 11.15 -7.06
CA SER A 12 8.97 11.79 -7.38
C SER A 12 8.39 12.55 -6.19
N LEU A 13 8.55 12.05 -4.97
CA LEU A 13 8.06 12.70 -3.75
C LEU A 13 8.93 13.90 -3.36
N PHE A 14 10.24 13.71 -3.22
CA PHE A 14 11.16 14.74 -2.74
C PHE A 14 11.37 15.89 -3.74
N GLN A 15 11.13 15.68 -5.04
CA GLN A 15 11.15 16.77 -6.02
C GLN A 15 9.86 17.59 -6.02
N ARG A 16 8.75 17.01 -5.54
CA ARG A 16 7.41 17.59 -5.68
C ARG A 16 6.89 18.21 -4.40
N PHE A 17 7.22 17.63 -3.25
CA PHE A 17 6.65 18.01 -1.96
C PHE A 17 7.75 18.41 -0.98
N ASN A 18 7.42 19.36 -0.10
CA ASN A 18 8.25 19.68 1.07
C ASN A 18 8.01 18.64 2.16
N LEU A 19 8.60 17.45 2.00
CA LEU A 19 8.40 16.32 2.88
C LEU A 19 9.03 16.54 4.26
N GLN A 20 8.28 16.14 5.28
CA GLN A 20 8.77 15.99 6.65
C GLN A 20 8.82 14.52 7.01
N SER A 21 9.86 14.11 7.73
CA SER A 21 9.91 12.76 8.31
C SER A 21 8.79 12.60 9.34
N ARG A 22 8.07 11.49 9.26
CA ARG A 22 7.03 11.12 10.21
C ARG A 22 7.57 10.01 11.13
N SER A 23 7.33 10.14 12.44
CA SER A 23 7.85 9.18 13.42
C SER A 23 7.36 7.77 13.13
N ILE A 24 8.29 6.80 13.19
CA ILE A 24 8.00 5.37 13.18
C ILE A 24 8.22 4.86 14.61
N PRO A 25 7.34 3.99 15.16
CA PRO A 25 7.57 3.41 16.48
C PRO A 25 8.90 2.68 16.55
N THR A 26 9.60 2.82 17.68
CA THR A 26 10.96 2.28 17.84
C THR A 26 11.02 0.78 17.55
N GLY A 27 11.99 0.41 16.71
CA GLY A 27 12.25 -0.97 16.30
C GLY A 27 11.40 -1.45 15.12
N LEU A 28 10.56 -0.58 14.55
CA LEU A 28 9.77 -0.87 13.34
C LEU A 28 10.36 -0.24 12.07
N GLU A 29 11.27 0.73 12.21
CA GLU A 29 11.99 1.38 11.10
C GLU A 29 13.02 0.46 10.43
N TYR A 30 13.61 -0.43 11.23
CA TYR A 30 14.66 -1.35 10.78
C TYR A 30 14.70 -2.58 11.68
N LYS A 31 14.73 -3.78 11.08
CA LYS A 31 15.02 -5.02 11.81
C LYS A 31 15.70 -6.02 10.90
N VAL A 32 16.71 -6.70 11.45
CA VAL A 32 17.26 -7.92 10.86
C VAL A 32 16.69 -9.10 11.64
N SER A 33 16.07 -10.02 10.91
CA SER A 33 15.61 -11.28 11.44
C SER A 33 16.79 -12.19 11.76
N ASP A 34 16.78 -12.74 12.97
CA ASP A 34 17.61 -13.85 13.43
C ASP A 34 16.93 -15.21 13.21
N ARG A 35 15.74 -15.22 12.57
CA ARG A 35 14.94 -16.42 12.30
C ARG A 35 15.19 -16.96 10.90
N GLY A 36 15.10 -18.30 10.77
CA GLY A 36 15.24 -18.99 9.49
C GLY A 36 16.69 -19.24 9.08
N ARG A 37 16.90 -19.80 7.87
CA ARG A 37 18.25 -20.12 7.36
C ARG A 37 18.98 -18.92 6.77
N ASN A 38 18.25 -17.90 6.33
CA ASN A 38 18.79 -16.67 5.75
C ASN A 38 18.18 -15.47 6.49
N PRO A 39 18.99 -14.48 6.92
CA PRO A 39 18.47 -13.30 7.59
C PRO A 39 17.60 -12.49 6.63
N ALA A 40 16.39 -12.17 7.06
CA ALA A 40 15.51 -11.22 6.39
C ALA A 40 15.70 -9.83 6.99
N THR A 41 15.93 -8.81 6.16
CA THR A 41 16.01 -7.42 6.60
C THR A 41 14.74 -6.69 6.20
N ILE A 42 14.09 -6.03 7.15
CA ILE A 42 13.00 -5.08 6.88
C ILE A 42 13.48 -3.66 7.13
N ARG A 43 13.08 -2.75 6.23
CA ARG A 43 13.28 -1.31 6.34
C ARG A 43 11.98 -0.59 6.04
N SER A 44 11.63 0.38 6.87
CA SER A 44 10.42 1.17 6.71
C SER A 44 10.73 2.66 6.75
N TRP A 45 10.00 3.41 5.93
CA TRP A 45 10.11 4.85 5.83
C TRP A 45 8.73 5.47 5.96
N CYS A 46 8.65 6.65 6.57
CA CYS A 46 7.41 7.36 6.72
C CYS A 46 7.62 8.87 6.61
N TYR A 47 6.80 9.51 5.79
CA TYR A 47 6.82 10.95 5.56
C TYR A 47 5.42 11.54 5.58
N GLN A 48 5.35 12.85 5.66
CA GLN A 48 4.12 13.63 5.53
C GLN A 48 4.41 14.99 4.89
N CYS A 49 3.39 15.59 4.30
CA CYS A 49 3.37 16.99 3.87
C CYS A 49 1.93 17.53 3.99
N GLN A 50 1.68 18.76 3.52
CA GLN A 50 0.37 19.39 3.61
C GLN A 50 -0.72 18.57 2.89
N GLU A 51 -0.38 18.03 1.72
CA GLU A 51 -1.30 17.31 0.83
C GLU A 51 -1.43 15.83 1.21
N LEU A 52 -0.39 15.25 1.82
CA LEU A 52 -0.29 13.82 2.11
C LEU A 52 0.01 13.62 3.58
N ARG A 53 -0.99 13.20 4.37
CA ARG A 53 -0.84 13.06 5.83
C ARG A 53 0.03 11.89 6.26
N LYS A 54 0.19 10.88 5.40
CA LYS A 54 1.02 9.70 5.63
C LYS A 54 1.46 9.12 4.30
N ILE A 55 2.76 9.04 4.11
CA ILE A 55 3.38 8.28 3.02
C ILE A 55 4.21 7.22 3.70
N ARG A 56 3.83 5.94 3.62
CA ARG A 56 4.63 4.84 4.16
C ARG A 56 5.06 3.91 3.05
N TYR A 57 6.30 3.46 3.11
CA TYR A 57 6.77 2.34 2.30
C TYR A 57 7.72 1.46 3.11
N THR A 58 7.68 0.17 2.82
CA THR A 58 8.45 -0.86 3.49
C THR A 58 9.09 -1.77 2.45
N SER A 59 10.36 -2.07 2.66
CA SER A 59 11.09 -3.06 1.88
C SER A 59 11.52 -4.22 2.77
N ILE A 60 11.25 -5.44 2.32
CA ILE A 60 11.83 -6.66 2.90
C ILE A 60 12.80 -7.27 1.89
N ASP A 61 14.00 -7.56 2.37
CA ASP A 61 15.03 -8.30 1.65
C ASP A 61 15.37 -9.57 2.42
N ALA A 62 14.90 -10.72 1.93
CA ALA A 62 15.26 -12.04 2.41
C ALA A 62 16.11 -12.79 1.37
N GLY A 63 16.93 -12.05 0.61
CA GLY A 63 17.76 -12.58 -0.47
C GLY A 63 16.93 -13.27 -1.55
N VAL A 64 17.34 -14.48 -1.93
CA VAL A 64 16.65 -15.30 -2.95
C VAL A 64 15.27 -15.78 -2.45
N SER A 65 15.04 -15.85 -1.14
CA SER A 65 13.81 -16.39 -0.59
C SER A 65 12.62 -15.45 -0.82
N ALA A 66 12.79 -14.17 -0.53
CA ALA A 66 11.75 -13.16 -0.78
C ALA A 66 12.32 -11.76 -0.99
N GLN A 67 11.62 -10.96 -1.79
CA GLN A 67 11.77 -9.52 -1.92
C GLN A 67 10.37 -8.91 -1.86
N ILE A 68 10.15 -7.88 -1.05
CA ILE A 68 8.84 -7.24 -0.90
C ILE A 68 9.00 -5.73 -0.95
N LEU A 69 8.08 -5.06 -1.63
CA LEU A 69 7.84 -3.63 -1.55
C LEU A 69 6.36 -3.40 -1.28
N ASN A 70 6.05 -2.85 -0.10
CA ASN A 70 4.71 -2.40 0.24
C ASN A 70 4.71 -0.88 0.39
N SER A 71 3.72 -0.18 -0.13
CA SER A 71 3.56 1.26 0.04
C SER A 71 2.10 1.64 0.08
N VAL A 72 1.75 2.57 0.97
CA VAL A 72 0.44 3.23 0.97
C VAL A 72 0.63 4.73 1.14
N ILE A 73 -0.02 5.51 0.27
CA ILE A 73 -0.06 6.97 0.34
C ILE A 73 -1.47 7.38 0.76
N TYR A 74 -1.55 8.05 1.91
CA TYR A 74 -2.77 8.58 2.48
C TYR A 74 -2.84 10.08 2.18
N PRO A 75 -3.84 10.53 1.40
CA PRO A 75 -4.07 11.96 1.22
C PRO A 75 -4.48 12.59 2.55
N SER A 76 -4.16 13.88 2.71
CA SER A 76 -4.65 14.67 3.83
C SER A 76 -6.18 14.62 3.89
N HIS A 77 -6.76 14.72 5.09
CA HIS A 77 -8.21 14.64 5.29
C HIS A 77 -8.99 15.76 4.59
N HIS A 78 -8.29 16.79 4.11
CA HIS A 78 -8.84 17.82 3.24
C HIS A 78 -8.99 17.39 1.78
N TYR A 79 -8.66 16.15 1.41
CA TYR A 79 -8.78 15.66 0.06
C TYR A 79 -9.55 14.35 0.06
N ASP A 80 -10.55 14.25 -0.81
CA ASP A 80 -11.31 13.03 -1.08
C ASP A 80 -10.59 12.10 -2.08
N LEU A 81 -9.26 12.19 -2.20
CA LEU A 81 -8.53 11.27 -3.08
C LEU A 81 -8.59 9.83 -2.54
N PRO A 82 -8.55 8.83 -3.43
CA PRO A 82 -8.31 7.45 -3.01
C PRO A 82 -6.91 7.30 -2.40
N LEU A 83 -6.68 6.23 -1.64
CA LEU A 83 -5.33 5.87 -1.21
C LEU A 83 -4.59 5.24 -2.41
N LEU A 84 -3.30 5.51 -2.56
CA LEU A 84 -2.47 4.76 -3.50
C LEU A 84 -1.86 3.56 -2.78
N GLY A 85 -2.35 2.36 -3.08
CA GLY A 85 -1.89 1.10 -2.51
C GLY A 85 -0.97 0.34 -3.47
N ILE A 86 0.15 -0.16 -2.95
CA ILE A 86 1.17 -0.89 -3.71
C ILE A 86 1.65 -2.06 -2.87
N ASP A 87 1.58 -3.26 -3.42
CA ASP A 87 2.08 -4.47 -2.78
C ASP A 87 2.71 -5.40 -3.81
N PHE A 88 4.04 -5.38 -3.88
CA PHE A 88 4.84 -6.17 -4.80
C PHE A 88 5.62 -7.22 -4.01
N LEU A 89 5.33 -8.48 -4.28
CA LEU A 89 5.92 -9.62 -3.58
C LEU A 89 6.60 -10.55 -4.58
N SER A 90 7.88 -10.81 -4.37
CA SER A 90 8.63 -11.85 -5.08
C SER A 90 9.02 -12.93 -4.09
N PHE A 91 8.66 -14.18 -4.39
CA PHE A 91 9.01 -15.36 -3.61
C PHE A 91 9.81 -16.34 -4.47
N GLY A 92 11.04 -16.61 -4.06
CA GLY A 92 11.97 -17.42 -4.86
C GLY A 92 12.28 -16.78 -6.21
N GLN A 93 12.61 -17.62 -7.19
CA GLN A 93 12.86 -17.18 -8.57
C GLN A 93 11.61 -17.19 -9.47
N VAL A 94 10.47 -17.67 -8.96
CA VAL A 94 9.34 -18.10 -9.82
C VAL A 94 8.08 -17.27 -9.60
N LYS A 95 7.80 -16.84 -8.37
CA LYS A 95 6.49 -16.27 -8.02
C LYS A 95 6.63 -14.78 -7.75
N ASN A 96 6.20 -13.94 -8.68
CA ASN A 96 6.01 -12.51 -8.42
C ASN A 96 4.52 -12.21 -8.44
N LEU A 97 4.01 -11.61 -7.37
CA LEU A 97 2.64 -11.14 -7.22
C LEU A 97 2.68 -9.61 -7.11
N ILE A 98 1.90 -8.95 -7.96
CA ILE A 98 1.90 -7.50 -8.09
C ILE A 98 0.47 -7.03 -7.86
N VAL A 99 0.29 -6.15 -6.88
CA VAL A 99 -0.95 -5.43 -6.60
C VAL A 99 -0.65 -3.94 -6.63
N MET A 100 -1.39 -3.17 -7.42
CA MET A 100 -1.32 -1.72 -7.43
C MET A 100 -2.68 -1.13 -7.78
N ASP A 101 -3.14 -0.17 -6.99
CA ASP A 101 -4.47 0.37 -7.14
C ASP A 101 -4.64 1.77 -6.54
N PHE A 102 -5.65 2.51 -7.03
CA PHE A 102 -6.22 3.63 -6.31
C PHE A 102 -7.41 3.10 -5.49
N GLN A 103 -7.17 2.87 -4.21
CA GLN A 103 -8.11 2.25 -3.29
C GLN A 103 -9.22 3.24 -2.93
N PRO A 104 -10.46 3.04 -3.42
CA PRO A 104 -11.55 3.99 -3.26
C PRO A 104 -11.98 4.10 -1.80
N LEU A 105 -12.15 5.33 -1.29
CA LEU A 105 -12.76 5.59 0.02
C LEU A 105 -14.28 5.35 -0.01
N PHE A 106 -14.91 5.57 -1.16
CA PHE A 106 -16.35 5.48 -1.34
C PHE A 106 -16.71 4.73 -2.62
N GLN A 107 -17.90 4.14 -2.62
CA GLN A 107 -18.45 3.38 -3.75
C GLN A 107 -19.59 4.12 -4.47
N ASP A 108 -19.85 5.38 -4.12
CA ASP A 108 -20.86 6.18 -4.84
C ASP A 108 -20.38 6.51 -6.27
N GLU A 109 -21.31 6.49 -7.22
CA GLU A 109 -21.00 6.60 -8.65
C GLU A 109 -20.25 7.89 -9.00
N ALA A 110 -20.56 9.01 -8.32
CA ALA A 110 -19.89 10.28 -8.55
C ALA A 110 -18.40 10.21 -8.15
N TYR A 111 -18.09 9.61 -7.00
CA TYR A 111 -16.72 9.36 -6.58
C TYR A 111 -15.99 8.42 -7.54
N LEU A 112 -16.62 7.30 -7.92
CA LEU A 112 -16.02 6.33 -8.84
C LEU A 112 -15.75 6.94 -10.21
N ALA A 113 -16.67 7.74 -10.74
CA ALA A 113 -16.49 8.44 -12.01
C ALA A 113 -15.33 9.44 -11.96
N LYS A 114 -15.18 10.16 -10.84
CA LYS A 114 -14.11 11.16 -10.64
C LYS A 114 -12.74 10.52 -10.49
N TYR A 115 -12.59 9.49 -9.67
CA TYR A 115 -11.27 8.98 -9.26
C TYR A 115 -10.92 7.60 -9.77
N ILE A 116 -11.91 6.74 -10.00
CA ILE A 116 -11.66 5.34 -10.36
C ILE A 116 -11.73 5.13 -11.87
N TYR A 117 -12.70 5.71 -12.57
CA TYR A 117 -12.85 5.51 -14.02
C TYR A 117 -11.66 5.97 -14.87
N PRO A 118 -10.90 7.01 -14.50
CA PRO A 118 -9.65 7.35 -15.18
C PRO A 118 -8.63 6.20 -15.21
N LEU A 119 -8.62 5.31 -14.21
CA LEU A 119 -7.71 4.15 -14.18
C LEU A 119 -7.94 3.17 -15.35
N LYS A 120 -9.13 3.15 -15.96
CA LYS A 120 -9.43 2.29 -17.11
C LYS A 120 -8.42 2.47 -18.24
N ALA A 121 -8.01 3.71 -18.51
CA ALA A 121 -7.03 3.99 -19.57
C ALA A 121 -5.67 3.36 -19.26
N LEU A 122 -5.24 3.39 -17.99
CA LEU A 122 -4.00 2.75 -17.56
C LEU A 122 -4.13 1.23 -17.54
N GLN A 123 -5.23 0.67 -17.03
CA GLN A 123 -5.45 -0.77 -17.06
C GLN A 123 -5.42 -1.31 -18.50
N ASN A 124 -6.06 -0.62 -19.45
CA ASN A 124 -6.03 -0.98 -20.88
C ASN A 124 -4.63 -0.90 -21.50
N LYS A 125 -3.72 -0.09 -20.95
CA LYS A 125 -2.32 0.03 -21.40
C LYS A 125 -1.45 -1.13 -20.89
N TYR A 126 -1.87 -1.79 -19.81
CA TYR A 126 -1.16 -2.88 -19.14
C TYR A 126 -2.08 -4.11 -18.92
N PRO A 127 -2.72 -4.64 -19.97
CA PRO A 127 -3.69 -5.74 -19.83
C PRO A 127 -3.08 -7.00 -19.20
N GLU A 128 -1.79 -7.26 -19.41
CA GLU A 128 -1.05 -8.37 -18.81
C GLU A 128 -0.94 -8.30 -17.27
N LEU A 129 -1.12 -7.10 -16.71
CA LEU A 129 -1.08 -6.82 -15.27
C LEU A 129 -2.47 -6.81 -14.62
N ALA A 130 -3.54 -7.00 -15.40
CA ALA A 130 -4.92 -7.04 -14.93
C ALA A 130 -5.51 -8.44 -15.15
N GLN A 131 -5.00 -9.41 -14.39
CA GLN A 131 -5.43 -10.80 -14.49
C GLN A 131 -6.65 -11.07 -13.62
N ASP A 132 -7.50 -12.00 -14.05
CA ASP A 132 -8.66 -12.45 -13.26
C ASP A 132 -8.21 -13.42 -12.16
N LEU A 133 -7.56 -12.86 -11.13
CA LEU A 133 -7.09 -13.58 -9.95
C LEU A 133 -8.08 -13.41 -8.80
N GLU A 134 -8.42 -14.53 -8.17
CA GLU A 134 -9.28 -14.50 -6.99
C GLU A 134 -8.61 -13.80 -5.80
N MET A 135 -9.29 -12.79 -5.24
CA MET A 135 -8.93 -12.20 -3.94
C MET A 135 -9.44 -13.10 -2.81
N LYS A 136 -8.55 -13.88 -2.20
CA LYS A 136 -8.94 -14.87 -1.18
C LYS A 136 -9.27 -14.27 0.19
N PHE A 137 -8.65 -13.14 0.53
CA PHE A 137 -8.71 -12.55 1.86
C PHE A 137 -9.48 -11.23 1.90
N TYR A 138 -9.47 -10.51 0.78
CA TYR A 138 -10.16 -9.24 0.63
C TYR A 138 -11.50 -9.41 -0.07
N ASP A 139 -12.48 -8.60 0.32
CA ASP A 139 -13.66 -8.34 -0.49
C ASP A 139 -13.26 -7.37 -1.61
N ALA A 140 -13.33 -7.84 -2.85
CA ALA A 140 -12.99 -7.04 -4.04
C ALA A 140 -13.87 -5.78 -4.20
N ASN A 141 -14.99 -5.68 -3.49
CA ASN A 141 -15.89 -4.53 -3.52
C ASN A 141 -15.63 -3.53 -2.38
N GLN A 142 -14.67 -3.80 -1.48
CA GLN A 142 -14.32 -2.91 -0.37
C GLN A 142 -12.87 -2.44 -0.51
N TYR A 143 -12.70 -1.14 -0.78
CA TYR A 143 -11.41 -0.47 -0.93
C TYR A 143 -10.52 -0.97 -2.08
N PHE A 144 -11.08 -1.74 -3.01
CA PHE A 144 -10.43 -2.07 -4.28
C PHE A 144 -11.23 -1.50 -5.44
N SER A 145 -10.52 -1.01 -6.43
CA SER A 145 -11.07 -0.49 -7.66
C SER A 145 -11.24 -1.64 -8.66
N LYS A 146 -12.27 -1.55 -9.52
CA LYS A 146 -12.43 -2.49 -10.65
C LYS A 146 -11.30 -2.42 -11.68
N TYR A 147 -10.41 -1.43 -11.57
CA TYR A 147 -9.28 -1.23 -12.47
C TYR A 147 -7.94 -1.57 -11.83
N LEU A 148 -7.95 -2.27 -10.69
CA LEU A 148 -6.72 -2.71 -10.04
C LEU A 148 -5.81 -3.46 -11.01
N LEU A 149 -4.50 -3.29 -10.82
CA LEU A 149 -3.52 -4.20 -11.38
C LEU A 149 -3.28 -5.31 -10.37
N PHE A 150 -3.68 -6.52 -10.72
CA PHE A 150 -3.46 -7.72 -9.95
C PHE A 150 -2.95 -8.82 -10.86
N ALA A 151 -1.67 -9.20 -10.69
CA ALA A 151 -1.04 -10.15 -11.58
C ALA A 151 -0.02 -11.05 -10.90
N LYS A 152 0.07 -12.29 -11.39
CA LYS A 152 1.23 -13.15 -11.21
C LYS A 152 2.10 -13.03 -12.44
N THR A 153 3.38 -12.77 -12.25
CA THR A 153 4.28 -12.48 -13.37
C THR A 153 5.72 -12.91 -13.10
N ASP A 154 6.59 -12.76 -14.11
CA ASP A 154 8.01 -13.08 -14.05
C ASP A 154 8.88 -11.86 -13.69
N ALA A 155 10.15 -12.10 -13.36
CA ALA A 155 11.07 -11.06 -12.92
C ALA A 155 11.41 -10.02 -14.00
N GLU A 156 11.34 -10.38 -15.28
CA GLU A 156 11.60 -9.46 -16.40
C GLU A 156 10.41 -8.51 -16.59
N THR A 157 9.19 -9.04 -16.55
CA THR A 157 7.96 -8.24 -16.57
C THR A 157 7.90 -7.27 -15.39
N VAL A 158 8.38 -7.66 -14.19
CA VAL A 158 8.52 -6.73 -13.05
C VAL A 158 9.43 -5.56 -13.39
N LYS A 159 10.64 -5.82 -13.92
CA LYS A 159 11.62 -4.76 -14.20
C LYS A 159 11.21 -3.83 -15.34
N THR A 160 10.33 -4.29 -16.24
CA THR A 160 9.94 -3.57 -17.45
C THR A 160 8.52 -3.02 -17.35
N ARG A 161 7.51 -3.88 -17.50
CA ARG A 161 6.11 -3.51 -17.63
C ARG A 161 5.52 -3.03 -16.31
N VAL A 162 5.81 -3.70 -15.19
CA VAL A 162 5.34 -3.26 -13.86
C VAL A 162 5.98 -1.92 -13.48
N LEU A 163 7.27 -1.73 -13.78
CA LEU A 163 7.92 -0.43 -13.55
C LEU A 163 7.31 0.67 -14.42
N ALA A 164 6.97 0.40 -15.67
CA ALA A 164 6.28 1.35 -16.53
C ALA A 164 4.88 1.70 -15.97
N ALA A 165 4.10 0.69 -15.59
CA ALA A 165 2.78 0.88 -14.99
C ALA A 165 2.86 1.68 -13.69
N PHE A 166 3.82 1.35 -12.82
CA PHE A 166 4.06 2.06 -11.57
C PHE A 166 4.28 3.56 -11.77
N LYS A 167 5.12 3.93 -12.75
CA LYS A 167 5.37 5.33 -13.10
C LYS A 167 4.11 6.03 -13.59
N ASP A 168 3.33 5.37 -14.45
CA ASP A 168 2.10 5.94 -15.00
C ASP A 168 1.00 6.11 -13.94
N TYR A 169 0.83 5.13 -13.06
CA TYR A 169 -0.10 5.22 -11.93
C TYR A 169 0.30 6.34 -10.97
N LEU A 170 1.60 6.43 -10.63
CA LEU A 170 2.11 7.50 -9.78
C LEU A 170 1.90 8.88 -10.40
N ASN A 171 2.17 9.03 -11.70
CA ASN A 171 1.93 10.28 -12.43
C ASN A 171 0.45 10.67 -12.45
N LEU A 172 -0.46 9.71 -12.69
CA LEU A 172 -1.90 9.97 -12.66
C LEU A 172 -2.35 10.39 -11.25
N TYR A 173 -1.82 9.76 -10.20
CA TYR A 173 -2.13 10.12 -8.82
C TYR A 173 -1.74 11.57 -8.52
N TRP A 174 -0.56 12.00 -8.99
CA TRP A 174 -0.13 13.40 -8.87
C TRP A 174 -1.00 14.37 -9.66
N GLN A 175 -1.40 14.02 -10.88
CA GLN A 175 -2.32 14.85 -11.66
C GLN A 175 -3.68 15.03 -10.96
N MET A 176 -4.19 13.97 -10.32
CA MET A 176 -5.40 14.06 -9.52
C MET A 176 -5.22 14.97 -8.31
N LEU A 177 -4.08 14.85 -7.61
CA LEU A 177 -3.78 15.67 -6.45
C LEU A 177 -3.63 17.16 -6.81
N ASP A 178 -2.93 17.46 -7.91
CA ASP A 178 -2.77 18.84 -8.42
C ASP A 178 -4.10 19.50 -8.79
N SER A 179 -5.02 18.69 -9.32
CA SER A 179 -6.34 19.17 -9.76
C SER A 179 -7.33 19.27 -8.61
N ALA A 180 -7.03 18.65 -7.46
CA ALA A 180 -7.93 18.61 -6.33
C ALA A 180 -7.87 19.91 -5.53
N LYS A 181 -9.05 20.36 -5.08
CA LYS A 181 -9.18 21.51 -4.19
C LYS A 181 -9.38 21.00 -2.75
N PRO A 182 -8.66 21.55 -1.77
CA PRO A 182 -8.89 21.20 -0.38
C PRO A 182 -10.35 21.43 0.03
N LEU A 183 -10.94 20.40 0.62
CA LEU A 183 -12.22 20.47 1.31
C LEU A 183 -12.08 21.35 2.54
N THR A 184 -13.08 22.20 2.75
CA THR A 184 -13.14 23.14 3.88
C THR A 184 -14.35 22.88 4.78
N ASP A 185 -15.33 22.13 4.29
CA ASP A 185 -16.50 21.73 5.08
C ASP A 185 -16.10 20.70 6.15
N PRO A 186 -16.36 20.96 7.45
CA PRO A 186 -16.06 20.02 8.52
C PRO A 186 -16.73 18.64 8.37
N GLU A 187 -17.94 18.56 7.81
CA GLU A 187 -18.65 17.29 7.63
C GLU A 187 -17.98 16.43 6.56
N ASP A 188 -17.57 17.04 5.44
CA ASP A 188 -16.80 16.35 4.40
C ASP A 188 -15.47 15.84 4.94
N ILE A 189 -14.74 16.68 5.70
CA ILE A 189 -13.46 16.29 6.31
C ILE A 189 -13.66 15.12 7.28
N GLN A 190 -14.69 15.16 8.14
CA GLN A 190 -15.00 14.07 9.07
C GLN A 190 -15.37 12.77 8.33
N ARG A 191 -16.07 12.86 7.21
CA ARG A 191 -16.36 11.71 6.34
C ARG A 191 -15.07 11.08 5.80
N ILE A 192 -14.10 11.89 5.37
CA ILE A 192 -12.77 11.39 4.92
C ILE A 192 -12.00 10.75 6.08
N VAL A 193 -11.95 11.39 7.25
CA VAL A 193 -11.30 10.84 8.45
C VAL A 193 -11.86 9.46 8.75
N LYS A 194 -13.19 9.32 8.80
CA LYS A 194 -13.83 8.04 9.08
C LYS A 194 -13.46 6.98 8.03
N ALA A 195 -13.52 7.33 6.74
CA ALA A 195 -13.23 6.38 5.66
C ALA A 195 -11.78 5.88 5.69
N GLN A 196 -10.80 6.73 6.01
CA GLN A 196 -9.40 6.29 6.14
C GLN A 196 -9.19 5.39 7.36
N LYS A 197 -9.88 5.65 8.48
CA LYS A 197 -9.83 4.76 9.66
C LYS A 197 -10.49 3.41 9.39
N ASP A 198 -11.65 3.41 8.73
CA ASP A 198 -12.34 2.20 8.33
C ASP A 198 -11.47 1.38 7.35
N TYR A 199 -10.73 2.03 6.45
CA TYR A 199 -9.75 1.38 5.58
C TYR A 199 -8.64 0.69 6.37
N ASP A 200 -8.05 1.38 7.36
CA ASP A 200 -6.99 0.81 8.21
C ASP A 200 -7.52 -0.41 8.97
N GLN A 201 -8.71 -0.31 9.58
CA GLN A 201 -9.34 -1.43 10.28
C GLN A 201 -9.61 -2.62 9.35
N TYR A 202 -10.25 -2.39 8.21
CA TYR A 202 -10.56 -3.43 7.23
C TYR A 202 -9.28 -4.12 6.73
N SER A 203 -8.25 -3.34 6.44
CA SER A 203 -6.99 -3.86 5.90
C SER A 203 -6.22 -4.65 6.96
N ALA A 204 -6.19 -4.20 8.22
CA ALA A 204 -5.57 -4.95 9.32
C ALA A 204 -6.28 -6.30 9.59
N GLU A 205 -7.60 -6.36 9.50
CA GLU A 205 -8.38 -7.60 9.70
C GLU A 205 -8.18 -8.64 8.58
N ARG A 206 -7.85 -8.17 7.37
CA ARG A 206 -7.76 -9.01 6.17
C ARG A 206 -6.34 -9.22 5.66
N ASP A 207 -5.34 -8.57 6.27
CA ASP A 207 -3.96 -8.61 5.79
C ASP A 207 -3.40 -10.04 5.75
N PRO A 208 -3.16 -10.62 4.56
CA PRO A 208 -2.60 -11.96 4.44
C PRO A 208 -1.12 -12.02 4.82
N ALA A 209 -0.45 -10.87 4.97
CA ALA A 209 0.98 -10.81 5.27
C ALA A 209 1.30 -11.10 6.75
N SER A 210 0.31 -11.15 7.64
CA SER A 210 0.48 -11.49 9.07
C SER A 210 1.29 -12.77 9.30
N GLY A 211 1.01 -13.84 8.55
CA GLY A 211 1.76 -15.10 8.61
C GLY A 211 3.20 -14.98 8.09
N LEU A 212 3.39 -14.18 7.05
CA LEU A 212 4.71 -13.93 6.46
C LEU A 212 5.60 -13.14 7.41
N PHE A 213 5.11 -12.01 7.93
CA PHE A 213 5.84 -11.22 8.93
C PHE A 213 6.14 -12.06 10.17
N SER A 214 5.17 -12.83 10.68
CA SER A 214 5.37 -13.66 11.87
C SER A 214 6.47 -14.71 11.67
N SER A 215 6.58 -15.27 10.46
CA SER A 215 7.63 -16.24 10.12
C SER A 215 9.03 -15.62 10.17
N TYR A 216 9.18 -14.37 9.71
CA TYR A 216 10.47 -13.68 9.69
C TYR A 216 10.78 -12.98 11.02
N PHE A 217 9.85 -12.25 11.61
CA PHE A 217 10.14 -11.30 12.68
C PHE A 217 9.50 -11.66 14.03
N GLY A 218 8.68 -12.70 14.06
CA GLY A 218 7.94 -13.15 15.24
C GLY A 218 6.62 -12.43 15.45
N HIS A 219 5.72 -13.11 16.17
CA HIS A 219 4.34 -12.70 16.31
C HIS A 219 4.19 -11.31 16.95
N GLU A 220 4.82 -11.11 18.12
CA GLU A 220 4.78 -9.83 18.84
C GLU A 220 5.25 -8.64 17.98
N TRP A 221 6.38 -8.79 17.29
CA TRP A 221 6.87 -7.73 16.40
C TRP A 221 5.91 -7.49 15.23
N SER A 222 5.34 -8.56 14.67
CA SER A 222 4.44 -8.46 13.51
C SER A 222 3.11 -7.81 13.87
N GLU A 223 2.59 -8.08 15.06
CA GLU A 223 1.39 -7.43 15.58
C GLU A 223 1.62 -5.92 15.78
N ARG A 224 2.75 -5.55 16.40
CA ARG A 224 3.17 -4.15 16.50
C ARG A 224 3.34 -3.51 15.13
N PHE A 225 3.96 -4.20 14.19
CA PHE A 225 4.14 -3.68 12.84
C PHE A 225 2.82 -3.43 12.11
N LEU A 226 1.85 -4.34 12.27
CA LEU A 226 0.52 -4.23 11.68
C LEU A 226 -0.26 -3.04 12.25
N TYR A 227 -0.39 -2.97 13.57
CA TYR A 227 -1.29 -2.01 14.24
C TYR A 227 -0.64 -0.69 14.67
N GLU A 228 0.68 -0.63 14.86
CA GLU A 228 1.37 0.63 15.22
C GLU A 228 1.95 1.34 13.98
N PHE A 229 2.08 0.66 12.83
CA PHE A 229 2.72 1.25 11.65
C PHE A 229 1.95 1.08 10.34
N LEU A 230 1.60 -0.14 9.92
CA LEU A 230 0.91 -0.34 8.64
C LEU A 230 -0.48 0.29 8.65
N PHE A 231 -1.28 -0.02 9.67
CA PHE A 231 -2.66 0.44 9.83
C PHE A 231 -2.81 1.01 11.25
N GLU A 232 -2.33 2.24 11.43
CA GLU A 232 -2.14 2.87 12.75
C GLU A 232 -3.46 3.28 13.42
N ASP A 233 -4.52 3.42 12.62
CA ASP A 233 -5.86 3.72 13.11
C ASP A 233 -6.68 2.45 13.41
N ALA A 234 -6.15 1.26 13.11
CA ALA A 234 -6.80 -0.02 13.40
C ALA A 234 -6.60 -0.44 14.86
N VAL A 235 -7.59 -1.13 15.42
CA VAL A 235 -7.52 -1.71 16.75
C VAL A 235 -7.48 -3.23 16.64
N PRO A 236 -6.57 -3.92 17.37
CA PRO A 236 -6.59 -5.37 17.45
C PRO A 236 -7.95 -5.86 17.93
N LEU A 237 -8.48 -6.90 17.29
CA LEU A 237 -9.65 -7.60 17.82
C LEU A 237 -9.23 -8.13 19.21
N ALA A 238 -9.93 -7.68 20.26
CA ALA A 238 -9.67 -8.16 21.62
C ALA A 238 -9.58 -9.68 21.58
N ALA A 239 -8.46 -10.23 22.06
CA ALA A 239 -8.22 -11.68 22.05
C ALA A 239 -9.41 -12.36 22.72
N GLY A 240 -10.33 -12.86 21.90
CA GLY A 240 -11.48 -13.59 22.36
C GLY A 240 -10.93 -14.76 23.16
N SER A 241 -11.25 -14.78 24.46
CA SER A 241 -10.96 -15.84 25.40
C SER A 241 -10.87 -17.17 24.67
N VAL A 242 -9.64 -17.71 24.57
CA VAL A 242 -9.38 -19.06 24.07
C VAL A 242 -10.36 -19.97 24.80
N LYS A 243 -11.39 -20.45 24.10
CA LYS A 243 -12.24 -21.50 24.63
C LYS A 243 -11.33 -22.71 24.77
N LYS A 244 -11.04 -23.04 26.03
CA LYS A 244 -10.42 -24.29 26.47
C LYS A 244 -11.12 -25.49 25.86
#